data_AF-A0A3M2M2L7-F1
#
_entry.id   AF-A0A3M2M2L7-F1
#
_cell.length_a   1.000
_cell.length_b   1.000
_cell.length_c   1.000
_cell.angle_alpha   90.00
_cell.angle_beta   90.00
_cell.angle_gamma   90.00
#
_symmetry.space_group_name_H-M   'P 1'
#
loop_
_entity.id
_entity.type
_entity.pdbx_description
1 polymer ?
#
loop_
_entity_poly.entity_id
_entity_poly.type
_entity_poly.pdbx_seq_one_letter_code
_entity_poly.pdbx_strand_id
1 'polypeptide(L)'
;MSMRNARRRTPLERFPKGLASLGVLLLVAQIGLGIWAVLPGGASEQDGPRSSGTEQVDVNIVVTGERRTADVSFQVTDSADGTTLTAAALPVRRTLRMRQDGRLSVKALNRPENGPGLITCTVLIGERVISQRTSQYDAAHCADVRPTDPTVEGAKVPEQAGGTRPGEVRLTRTVPVKRYPGRGSPRAGQVKDRDARLSYMSFGGSWGNSRVVDPTVQGFTRKQSFETEVKWEASIASGLVSDDLMANATGRDRLRALAENMQDYRQRVGFGSVTAHGRDVASQPLNVNGNLGWVVVREIRFSKQGLRAKTDLAAVVVLDAGRPRPSFLYVDVPDTHKRLWPDVNTLIDSIRVP
;
A
#
# COMPACT_ATOMS: atom_id res chain seq x y z
N MET A 1 40.80 -36.82 -22.01
CA MET A 1 41.15 -35.37 -22.10
C MET A 1 40.12 -34.62 -21.25
N SER A 2 40.26 -34.46 -19.93
CA SER A 2 41.17 -33.61 -19.13
C SER A 2 41.26 -32.14 -19.54
N MET A 3 41.00 -31.27 -18.55
CA MET A 3 41.19 -29.81 -18.45
C MET A 3 39.92 -28.95 -18.60
N ARG A 4 39.65 -27.93 -17.77
CA ARG A 4 40.22 -27.42 -16.51
C ARG A 4 39.18 -26.43 -15.93
N ASN A 5 39.20 -26.30 -14.60
CA ASN A 5 38.48 -25.31 -13.81
C ASN A 5 38.83 -23.85 -14.20
N ALA A 6 37.83 -22.96 -14.11
CA ALA A 6 38.07 -21.52 -13.95
C ALA A 6 37.05 -20.91 -12.97
N ARG A 7 37.50 -20.69 -11.72
CA ARG A 7 36.89 -19.79 -10.74
C ARG A 7 36.99 -18.35 -11.26
N ARG A 8 35.92 -17.57 -11.21
CA ARG A 8 36.00 -16.10 -11.24
C ARG A 8 35.45 -15.49 -9.96
N ARG A 9 36.28 -14.60 -9.42
CA ARG A 9 36.17 -13.90 -8.13
C ARG A 9 35.26 -12.68 -8.26
N THR A 10 34.71 -12.29 -7.12
CA THR A 10 33.88 -11.12 -6.82
C THR A 10 34.60 -9.77 -7.05
N PRO A 11 33.88 -8.70 -7.43
CA PRO A 11 34.44 -7.37 -7.57
C PRO A 11 34.22 -6.58 -6.28
N LEU A 12 35.19 -6.60 -5.37
CA LEU A 12 35.11 -5.82 -4.14
C LEU A 12 36.50 -5.37 -3.66
N GLU A 13 37.34 -4.88 -4.58
CA GLU A 13 38.60 -4.21 -4.22
C GLU A 13 38.95 -3.16 -5.29
N ARG A 14 38.51 -1.92 -5.07
CA ARG A 14 39.13 -0.69 -5.60
C ARG A 14 38.59 0.51 -4.82
N PHE A 15 39.08 0.68 -3.59
CA PHE A 15 39.06 1.97 -2.91
C PHE A 15 40.49 2.28 -2.45
N PRO A 16 41.12 3.36 -2.95
CA PRO A 16 42.45 3.75 -2.51
C PRO A 16 42.42 4.25 -1.07
N LYS A 17 43.37 3.74 -0.28
CA LYS A 17 43.64 4.14 1.10
C LYS A 17 44.44 5.44 1.08
N GLY A 18 43.89 6.52 1.63
CA GLY A 18 44.63 7.74 1.90
C GLY A 18 43.75 8.97 1.94
N LEU A 19 43.17 9.25 3.11
CA LEU A 19 42.78 10.58 3.63
C LEU A 19 42.07 10.38 4.97
N ALA A 20 42.86 10.00 5.97
CA ALA A 20 42.46 9.99 7.37
C ALA A 20 43.56 10.72 8.16
N SER A 21 43.44 12.03 8.27
CA SER A 21 44.09 12.86 9.29
C SER A 21 43.81 14.33 8.99
N LEU A 22 42.96 14.95 9.82
CA LEU A 22 42.95 16.36 10.25
C LEU A 22 41.52 16.78 10.59
N GLY A 23 41.28 17.19 11.83
CA GLY A 23 40.03 17.87 12.19
C GLY A 23 39.41 17.56 13.55
N VAL A 24 40.16 16.99 14.52
CA VAL A 24 39.81 17.11 15.95
C VAL A 24 40.65 18.24 16.51
N LEU A 25 40.08 19.44 16.64
CA LEU A 25 40.51 20.53 17.54
C LEU A 25 39.69 21.80 17.22
N LEU A 26 38.65 22.07 18.03
CA LEU A 26 38.20 23.41 18.45
C LEU A 26 36.88 23.29 19.23
N LEU A 27 37.00 22.75 20.44
CA LEU A 27 36.09 23.02 21.55
C LEU A 27 36.94 23.71 22.61
N VAL A 28 36.38 24.76 23.24
CA VAL A 28 36.95 25.60 24.33
C VAL A 28 37.69 26.87 23.87
N ALA A 29 36.92 27.97 23.81
CA ALA A 29 37.26 29.38 24.08
C ALA A 29 36.21 30.20 23.30
N GLN A 30 35.19 30.79 23.91
CA GLN A 30 35.31 32.06 24.64
C GLN A 30 34.13 32.21 25.62
N ILE A 31 34.45 32.08 26.91
CA ILE A 31 33.70 32.70 28.01
C ILE A 31 34.52 33.94 28.40
N GLY A 32 33.86 35.09 28.49
CA GLY A 32 34.36 36.25 29.21
C GLY A 32 34.80 37.41 28.31
N LEU A 33 33.96 38.44 28.26
CA LEU A 33 34.27 39.84 28.61
C LEU A 33 33.20 40.76 28.00
N GLY A 34 32.51 41.55 28.83
CA GLY A 34 31.68 42.65 28.33
C GLY A 34 30.43 42.99 29.13
N ILE A 35 30.53 43.12 30.46
CA ILE A 35 29.61 43.96 31.24
C ILE A 35 29.96 45.41 30.89
N TRP A 36 29.05 46.24 30.34
CA TRP A 36 29.03 47.69 30.58
C TRP A 36 27.65 48.31 30.26
N ALA A 37 27.18 49.11 31.21
CA ALA A 37 26.23 50.23 31.14
C ALA A 37 24.72 49.99 30.91
N VAL A 38 23.99 50.06 32.03
CA VAL A 38 22.60 50.53 32.14
C VAL A 38 22.58 52.06 32.13
N LEU A 39 21.78 52.68 31.27
CA LEU A 39 21.08 53.94 31.57
C LEU A 39 19.70 53.96 30.87
N PRO A 40 18.67 54.56 31.50
CA PRO A 40 17.30 54.60 30.99
C PRO A 40 17.05 55.88 30.20
N GLY A 41 16.24 55.80 29.14
CA GLY A 41 15.69 57.01 28.52
C GLY A 41 15.05 56.78 27.17
N GLY A 42 13.79 57.23 27.06
CA GLY A 42 13.27 57.76 25.81
C GLY A 42 12.36 56.84 25.02
N ALA A 43 11.06 57.03 25.23
CA ALA A 43 10.01 56.62 24.30
C ALA A 43 10.34 57.04 22.86
N SER A 44 10.10 56.14 21.91
CA SER A 44 9.76 56.52 20.53
C SER A 44 8.97 55.38 19.92
N GLU A 45 7.67 55.58 19.96
CA GLU A 45 6.64 54.90 19.19
C GLU A 45 6.94 55.12 17.70
N GLN A 46 7.47 54.09 17.06
CA GLN A 46 7.50 53.99 15.60
C GLN A 46 6.57 52.85 15.21
N ASP A 47 5.35 53.22 14.84
CA ASP A 47 4.46 52.43 14.00
C ASP A 47 5.14 52.19 12.64
N GLY A 48 5.97 51.16 12.60
CA GLY A 48 6.40 50.56 11.34
C GLY A 48 5.20 49.82 10.71
N PRO A 49 5.01 49.89 9.38
CA PRO A 49 3.97 49.10 8.73
C PRO A 49 4.22 47.62 9.05
N ARG A 50 3.26 47.00 9.75
CA ARG A 50 3.24 45.56 10.00
C ARG A 50 3.49 44.85 8.68
N SER A 51 4.60 44.11 8.60
CA SER A 51 4.94 43.31 7.43
C SER A 51 3.85 42.25 7.23
N SER A 52 2.89 42.53 6.36
CA SER A 52 1.73 41.67 6.07
C SER A 52 2.08 40.50 5.13
N GLY A 53 3.27 39.88 5.26
CA GLY A 53 3.84 39.11 4.16
C GLY A 53 4.59 37.82 4.50
N THR A 54 4.43 37.25 5.70
CA THR A 54 5.19 36.04 6.09
C THR A 54 4.39 34.95 6.79
N GLU A 55 3.08 35.12 6.99
CA GLU A 55 2.29 34.09 7.67
C GLU A 55 2.16 32.84 6.76
N GLN A 56 2.82 31.76 7.19
CA GLN A 56 2.72 30.45 6.57
C GLN A 56 1.59 29.66 7.21
N VAL A 57 0.89 28.88 6.40
CA VAL A 57 -0.26 28.08 6.81
C VAL A 57 -0.09 26.64 6.31
N ASP A 58 -0.49 25.69 7.16
CA ASP A 58 -0.52 24.27 6.82
C ASP A 58 -1.80 23.98 6.00
N VAL A 59 -1.61 23.66 4.73
CA VAL A 59 -2.67 23.27 3.80
C VAL A 59 -2.65 21.77 3.60
N ASN A 60 -3.78 21.12 3.86
CA ASN A 60 -3.94 19.68 3.72
C ASN A 60 -4.62 19.35 2.40
N ILE A 61 -4.00 18.45 1.66
CA ILE A 61 -4.51 17.86 0.42
C ILE A 61 -4.98 16.45 0.74
N VAL A 62 -6.21 16.14 0.33
CA VAL A 62 -6.78 14.80 0.38
C VAL A 62 -7.31 14.44 -1.01
N VAL A 63 -6.76 13.38 -1.60
CA VAL A 63 -7.27 12.81 -2.87
C VAL A 63 -7.87 11.45 -2.58
N THR A 64 -9.11 11.23 -3.01
CA THR A 64 -9.84 9.96 -2.86
C THR A 64 -10.40 9.50 -4.20
N GLY A 65 -10.75 8.22 -4.31
CA GLY A 65 -11.37 7.71 -5.52
C GLY A 65 -11.75 6.23 -5.48
N GLU A 66 -12.60 5.83 -6.42
CA GLU A 66 -13.04 4.46 -6.68
C GLU A 66 -11.93 3.60 -7.30
N ARG A 67 -10.87 4.21 -7.84
CA ARG A 67 -9.70 3.52 -8.39
C ARG A 67 -8.53 3.51 -7.40
N ARG A 68 -7.83 2.37 -7.30
CA ARG A 68 -6.94 2.09 -6.14
C ARG A 68 -5.66 2.89 -6.20
N THR A 69 -5.33 3.34 -7.40
CA THR A 69 -4.23 4.23 -7.65
C THR A 69 -4.68 5.37 -8.55
N ALA A 70 -4.02 6.50 -8.40
CA ALA A 70 -4.12 7.64 -9.29
C ALA A 70 -2.75 8.30 -9.41
N ASP A 71 -2.53 8.99 -10.52
CA ASP A 71 -1.41 9.92 -10.60
C ASP A 71 -1.85 11.22 -9.93
N VAL A 72 -1.14 11.61 -8.87
CA VAL A 72 -1.48 12.79 -8.08
C VAL A 72 -0.35 13.79 -8.18
N SER A 73 -0.60 14.94 -8.77
CA SER A 73 0.34 16.05 -8.79
C SER A 73 -0.18 17.22 -7.98
N PHE A 74 0.71 17.89 -7.26
CA PHE A 74 0.40 19.13 -6.57
C PHE A 74 1.59 20.09 -6.68
N GLN A 75 1.27 21.37 -6.86
CA GLN A 75 2.25 22.43 -7.06
C GLN A 75 1.78 23.71 -6.38
N VAL A 76 2.68 24.29 -5.59
CA VAL A 76 2.52 25.66 -5.09
C VAL A 76 3.14 26.60 -6.13
N THR A 77 2.37 27.55 -6.67
CA THR A 77 2.78 28.39 -7.82
C THR A 77 4.05 29.19 -7.55
N ASP A 78 4.28 29.59 -6.30
CA ASP A 78 5.48 30.36 -5.91
C ASP A 78 6.69 29.47 -5.57
N SER A 79 6.54 28.14 -5.71
CA SER A 79 7.63 27.18 -5.57
C SER A 79 7.98 26.56 -6.92
N ALA A 80 9.27 26.44 -7.20
CA ALA A 80 9.76 25.72 -8.39
C ALA A 80 9.47 24.20 -8.31
N ASP A 81 9.12 23.69 -7.12
CA ASP A 81 9.00 22.26 -6.84
C ASP A 81 7.55 21.79 -6.89
N GLY A 82 7.15 21.22 -8.03
CA GLY A 82 5.96 20.39 -8.11
C GLY A 82 6.26 18.97 -7.66
N THR A 83 5.38 18.35 -6.89
CA THR A 83 5.50 16.91 -6.57
C THR A 83 4.49 16.13 -7.40
N THR A 84 4.95 15.07 -8.05
CA THR A 84 4.09 14.09 -8.73
C THR A 84 4.26 12.73 -8.08
N LEU A 85 3.15 12.14 -7.66
CA LEU A 85 3.06 10.78 -7.15
C LEU A 85 2.44 9.90 -8.23
N THR A 86 3.27 9.14 -8.94
CA THR A 86 2.80 8.19 -9.96
C THR A 86 2.24 6.94 -9.29
N ALA A 87 1.08 6.46 -9.76
CA ALA A 87 0.41 5.28 -9.23
C ALA A 87 0.17 5.31 -7.71
N ALA A 88 -0.07 6.50 -7.16
CA ALA A 88 -0.24 6.70 -5.73
C ALA A 88 -1.47 5.95 -5.22
N ALA A 89 -1.29 5.13 -4.19
CA ALA A 89 -2.40 4.44 -3.54
C ALA A 89 -3.38 5.45 -2.93
N LEU A 90 -4.67 5.35 -3.29
CA LEU A 90 -5.71 6.22 -2.75
C LEU A 90 -6.30 5.65 -1.44
N PRO A 91 -6.62 6.50 -0.45
CA PRO A 91 -6.55 7.95 -0.48
C PRO A 91 -5.13 8.49 -0.24
N VAL A 92 -4.74 9.53 -0.99
CA VAL A 92 -3.49 10.28 -0.75
C VAL A 92 -3.78 11.42 0.21
N ARG A 93 -2.90 11.59 1.20
CA ARG A 93 -2.92 12.73 2.14
C ARG A 93 -1.55 13.40 2.17
N ARG A 94 -1.52 14.72 2.04
CA ARG A 94 -0.29 15.53 2.12
C ARG A 94 -0.57 16.84 2.84
N THR A 95 0.34 17.25 3.70
CA THR A 95 0.33 18.56 4.33
C THR A 95 1.45 19.37 3.72
N LEU A 96 1.12 20.57 3.22
CA LEU A 96 2.06 21.50 2.63
C LEU A 96 2.07 22.78 3.45
N ARG A 97 3.25 23.36 3.63
CA ARG A 97 3.39 24.72 4.16
C ARG A 97 3.47 25.69 3.00
N MET A 98 2.62 26.70 3.01
CA MET A 98 2.66 27.77 2.02
C MET A 98 2.25 29.09 2.63
N ARG A 99 2.55 30.20 1.93
CA ARG A 99 2.13 31.54 2.35
C ARG A 99 0.61 31.68 2.21
N GLN A 100 -0.02 32.53 3.03
CA GLN A 100 -1.46 32.82 2.94
C GLN A 100 -1.90 33.37 1.57
N ASP A 101 -1.03 34.10 0.87
CA ASP A 101 -1.26 34.65 -0.47
C ASP A 101 -0.87 33.69 -1.61
N GLY A 102 -0.29 32.53 -1.26
CA GLY A 102 0.17 31.54 -2.22
C GLY A 102 -0.98 30.80 -2.90
N ARG A 103 -0.68 30.26 -4.09
CA ARG A 103 -1.63 29.48 -4.90
C ARG A 103 -1.23 28.02 -4.98
N LEU A 104 -2.21 27.13 -4.84
CA LEU A 104 -2.05 25.69 -4.91
C LEU A 104 -2.88 25.12 -6.06
N SER A 105 -2.27 24.23 -6.83
CA SER A 105 -2.94 23.41 -7.83
C SER A 105 -2.77 21.94 -7.44
N VAL A 106 -3.86 21.19 -7.41
CA VAL A 106 -3.85 19.74 -7.16
C VAL A 106 -4.60 19.04 -8.28
N LYS A 107 -3.92 18.17 -9.02
CA LYS A 107 -4.50 17.34 -10.08
C LYS A 107 -4.40 15.88 -9.68
N ALA A 108 -5.52 15.18 -9.78
CA ALA A 108 -5.62 13.75 -9.54
C ALA A 108 -6.17 13.09 -10.81
N LEU A 109 -5.46 12.11 -11.35
CA LEU A 109 -5.81 11.42 -12.60
C LEU A 109 -5.95 9.92 -12.34
N ASN A 110 -7.12 9.36 -12.62
CA ASN A 110 -7.30 7.93 -12.73
C ASN A 110 -6.40 7.40 -13.85
N ARG A 111 -5.62 6.39 -13.52
CA ARG A 111 -4.76 5.75 -14.53
C ARG A 111 -5.62 4.98 -15.54
N PRO A 112 -5.33 5.04 -16.84
CA PRO A 112 -6.13 4.35 -17.87
C PRO A 112 -6.33 2.85 -17.58
N GLU A 113 -5.31 2.18 -17.05
CA GLU A 113 -5.35 0.76 -16.67
C GLU A 113 -6.36 0.44 -15.56
N ASN A 114 -6.75 1.43 -14.76
CA ASN A 114 -7.76 1.25 -13.71
C ASN A 114 -9.18 1.42 -14.24
N GLY A 115 -9.36 1.92 -15.47
CA GLY A 115 -10.66 2.33 -16.00
C GLY A 115 -11.22 3.62 -15.38
N PRO A 116 -12.35 4.13 -15.90
CA PRO A 116 -12.99 5.34 -15.40
C PRO A 116 -13.54 5.14 -13.99
N GLY A 117 -13.62 6.17 -13.15
CA GLY A 117 -14.26 6.04 -11.84
C GLY A 117 -14.27 7.36 -11.08
N LEU A 118 -15.04 7.43 -10.00
CA LEU A 118 -15.06 8.64 -9.18
C LEU A 118 -13.66 8.94 -8.64
N ILE A 119 -13.21 10.17 -8.83
CA ILE A 119 -11.99 10.71 -8.22
C ILE A 119 -12.31 12.09 -7.67
N THR A 120 -11.85 12.36 -6.45
CA THR A 120 -12.11 13.61 -5.74
C THR A 120 -10.80 14.19 -5.23
N CYS A 121 -10.56 15.46 -5.54
CA CYS A 121 -9.54 16.27 -4.89
C CYS A 121 -10.23 17.15 -3.83
N THR A 122 -9.66 17.21 -2.63
CA THR A 122 -10.09 18.09 -1.53
C THR A 122 -8.88 18.82 -0.96
N VAL A 123 -9.00 20.13 -0.77
CA VAL A 123 -8.01 20.99 -0.13
C VAL A 123 -8.66 21.64 1.09
N LEU A 124 -7.98 21.60 2.23
CA LEU A 124 -8.53 22.06 3.51
C LEU A 124 -7.46 22.66 4.44
N ILE A 125 -7.88 23.59 5.30
CA ILE A 125 -7.06 24.18 6.37
C ILE A 125 -7.75 23.91 7.69
N GLY A 126 -7.07 23.23 8.62
CA GLY A 126 -7.72 22.66 9.79
C GLY A 126 -8.83 21.69 9.36
N GLU A 127 -10.09 22.00 9.68
CA GLU A 127 -11.27 21.22 9.25
C GLU A 127 -12.05 21.88 8.09
N ARG A 128 -11.61 23.06 7.66
CA ARG A 128 -12.32 23.90 6.69
C ARG A 128 -11.96 23.49 5.26
N VAL A 129 -12.91 22.93 4.53
CA VAL A 129 -12.73 22.60 3.11
C VAL A 129 -12.79 23.88 2.28
N ILE A 130 -11.67 24.26 1.66
CA ILE A 130 -11.55 25.46 0.83
C ILE A 130 -11.64 25.17 -0.67
N SER A 131 -11.44 23.90 -1.06
CA SER A 131 -11.72 23.44 -2.42
C SER A 131 -12.07 21.97 -2.40
N GLN A 132 -13.10 21.57 -3.14
CA GLN A 132 -13.44 20.18 -3.40
C GLN A 132 -13.94 20.04 -4.83
N ARG A 133 -13.39 19.08 -5.57
CA ARG A 133 -13.76 18.81 -6.96
C ARG A 133 -13.82 17.31 -7.15
N THR A 134 -14.95 16.83 -7.67
CA THR A 134 -15.20 15.42 -7.97
C THR A 134 -15.45 15.26 -9.46
N SER A 135 -14.86 14.23 -10.06
CA SER A 135 -15.12 13.82 -11.43
C SER A 135 -15.48 12.35 -11.47
N GLN A 136 -16.40 11.98 -12.37
CA GLN A 136 -16.81 10.59 -12.58
C GLN A 136 -15.96 9.85 -13.64
N TYR A 137 -15.07 10.58 -14.30
CA TYR A 137 -14.34 10.07 -15.46
C TYR A 137 -12.88 9.80 -15.10
N ASP A 138 -12.01 10.77 -15.39
CA ASP A 138 -10.57 10.58 -15.44
C ASP A 138 -9.83 11.51 -14.49
N ALA A 139 -10.23 12.78 -14.35
CA ALA A 139 -9.45 13.77 -13.60
C ALA A 139 -10.29 14.61 -12.63
N ALA A 140 -9.80 14.81 -11.42
CA ALA A 140 -10.24 15.87 -10.52
C ALA A 140 -9.13 16.92 -10.39
N HIS A 141 -9.48 18.20 -10.55
CA HIS A 141 -8.52 19.30 -10.50
C HIS A 141 -9.01 20.40 -9.56
N CYS A 142 -8.33 20.57 -8.43
CA CYS A 142 -8.46 21.76 -7.59
C CYS A 142 -7.44 22.80 -8.06
N ALA A 143 -7.85 23.76 -8.89
CA ALA A 143 -6.97 24.78 -9.47
C ALA A 143 -7.06 26.12 -8.72
N ASP A 144 -5.95 26.86 -8.71
CA ASP A 144 -5.82 28.22 -8.14
C ASP A 144 -6.37 28.36 -6.71
N VAL A 145 -6.20 27.32 -5.88
CA VAL A 145 -6.70 27.31 -4.50
C VAL A 145 -5.82 28.18 -3.62
N ARG A 146 -6.42 29.07 -2.84
CA ARG A 146 -5.72 29.94 -1.88
C ARG A 146 -6.16 29.64 -0.47
N PRO A 147 -5.26 29.76 0.52
CA PRO A 147 -5.64 29.60 1.93
C PRO A 147 -6.80 30.48 2.41
N THR A 148 -6.94 31.65 1.80
CA THR A 148 -7.99 32.63 2.10
C THR A 148 -9.32 32.35 1.40
N ASP A 149 -9.41 31.32 0.55
CA ASP A 149 -10.65 30.97 -0.14
C ASP A 149 -11.75 30.64 0.88
N PRO A 150 -13.02 30.98 0.59
CA PRO A 150 -14.12 30.68 1.49
C PRO A 150 -14.33 29.17 1.63
N THR A 151 -14.95 28.75 2.73
CA THR A 151 -15.37 27.36 2.90
C THR A 151 -16.35 26.97 1.80
N VAL A 152 -16.16 25.81 1.19
CA VAL A 152 -17.13 25.25 0.23
C VAL A 152 -18.32 24.71 1.01
N GLU A 153 -19.48 25.35 0.85
CA GLU A 153 -20.71 24.93 1.51
C GLU A 153 -21.13 23.52 1.08
N GLY A 154 -21.53 22.69 2.04
CA GLY A 154 -21.92 21.29 1.80
C GLY A 154 -20.76 20.33 1.52
N ALA A 155 -19.53 20.82 1.35
CA ALA A 155 -18.36 19.96 1.20
C ALA A 155 -18.06 19.21 2.51
N LYS A 156 -17.80 17.92 2.40
CA LYS A 156 -17.42 17.08 3.55
C LYS A 156 -15.95 16.75 3.48
N VAL A 157 -15.26 16.81 4.62
CA VAL A 157 -13.91 16.26 4.76
C VAL A 157 -13.99 14.76 4.50
N PRO A 158 -13.29 14.21 3.49
CA PRO A 158 -13.31 12.77 3.25
C PRO A 158 -12.82 12.02 4.49
N GLU A 159 -13.57 10.98 4.89
CA GLU A 159 -13.29 10.19 6.10
C GLU A 159 -11.82 9.80 6.18
N GLN A 160 -11.27 9.94 7.39
CA GLN A 160 -9.85 9.71 7.71
C GLN A 160 -9.45 8.23 7.78
N ALA A 161 -10.35 7.31 7.44
CA ALA A 161 -10.09 5.88 7.58
C ALA A 161 -8.94 5.43 6.67
N GLY A 162 -7.91 4.85 7.29
CA GLY A 162 -6.63 4.50 6.68
C GLY A 162 -6.76 3.55 5.49
N GLY A 163 -6.90 4.09 4.28
CA GLY A 163 -6.86 3.30 3.04
C GLY A 163 -8.18 2.66 2.61
N THR A 164 -9.24 2.71 3.42
CA THR A 164 -10.50 2.00 3.14
C THR A 164 -11.51 2.86 2.41
N ARG A 165 -12.10 2.31 1.34
CA ARG A 165 -13.20 2.96 0.62
C ARG A 165 -14.56 2.76 1.29
N PRO A 166 -15.57 3.56 0.94
CA PRO A 166 -16.97 3.22 1.19
C PRO A 166 -17.27 1.77 0.76
N GLY A 167 -17.89 1.01 1.65
CA GLY A 167 -18.20 -0.42 1.44
C GLY A 167 -17.04 -1.39 1.71
N GLU A 168 -15.83 -0.89 1.98
CA GLU A 168 -14.72 -1.72 2.46
C GLU A 168 -14.69 -1.80 3.99
N VAL A 169 -14.24 -2.95 4.49
CA VAL A 169 -14.01 -3.15 5.93
C VAL A 169 -12.61 -3.72 6.10
N ARG A 170 -11.83 -3.10 6.97
CA ARG A 170 -10.56 -3.64 7.49
C ARG A 170 -10.73 -3.97 8.95
N LEU A 171 -10.24 -5.13 9.35
CA LEU A 171 -10.32 -5.56 10.73
C LEU A 171 -9.15 -4.98 11.51
N THR A 172 -9.39 -4.10 12.48
CA THR A 172 -8.33 -3.54 13.34
C THR A 172 -7.88 -4.50 14.44
N ARG A 173 -8.70 -5.52 14.74
CA ARG A 173 -8.47 -6.52 15.78
C ARG A 173 -8.32 -7.92 15.21
N THR A 174 -7.78 -8.82 16.03
CA THR A 174 -7.75 -10.24 15.70
C THR A 174 -9.17 -10.80 15.61
N VAL A 175 -9.48 -11.42 14.47
CA VAL A 175 -10.71 -12.17 14.22
C VAL A 175 -10.32 -13.50 13.60
N PRO A 176 -10.72 -14.63 14.19
CA PRO A 176 -10.29 -15.93 13.70
C PRO A 176 -10.91 -16.27 12.36
N VAL A 177 -10.18 -17.05 11.56
CA VAL A 177 -10.65 -17.64 10.31
C VAL A 177 -11.83 -18.56 10.63
N LYS A 178 -12.97 -18.29 10.00
CA LYS A 178 -14.17 -19.11 10.16
C LYS A 178 -13.93 -20.50 9.57
N ARG A 179 -14.61 -21.49 10.14
CA ARG A 179 -14.72 -22.81 9.50
C ARG A 179 -15.81 -22.75 8.44
N TYR A 180 -15.42 -22.87 7.18
CA TYR A 180 -16.37 -22.90 6.08
C TYR A 180 -17.03 -24.29 6.00
N PRO A 181 -18.36 -24.37 5.84
CA PRO A 181 -19.08 -25.65 5.85
C PRO A 181 -18.89 -26.41 4.54
N GLY A 182 -18.89 -27.74 4.63
CA GLY A 182 -18.79 -28.65 3.49
C GLY A 182 -17.54 -29.53 3.56
N ARG A 183 -17.44 -30.46 2.59
CA ARG A 183 -16.33 -31.42 2.51
C ARG A 183 -15.06 -30.82 1.89
N GLY A 184 -15.21 -29.81 1.04
CA GLY A 184 -14.13 -29.34 0.17
C GLY A 184 -13.75 -30.36 -0.90
N SER A 185 -12.61 -30.11 -1.54
CA SER A 185 -12.04 -30.93 -2.60
C SER A 185 -11.33 -32.16 -2.07
N PRO A 186 -11.25 -33.25 -2.88
CA PRO A 186 -10.36 -34.35 -2.55
C PRO A 186 -8.90 -33.88 -2.50
N ARG A 187 -8.09 -34.52 -1.66
CA ARG A 187 -6.65 -34.26 -1.55
C ARG A 187 -5.93 -34.97 -2.70
N ALA A 188 -5.08 -34.25 -3.43
CA ALA A 188 -4.32 -34.80 -4.57
C ALA A 188 -2.82 -34.96 -4.28
N GLY A 189 -2.30 -34.31 -3.24
CA GLY A 189 -0.89 -34.42 -2.87
C GLY A 189 -0.38 -33.18 -2.16
N GLN A 190 0.90 -32.88 -2.34
CA GLN A 190 1.55 -31.73 -1.72
C GLN A 190 2.26 -30.89 -2.79
N VAL A 191 2.03 -29.58 -2.77
CA VAL A 191 2.83 -28.62 -3.53
C VAL A 191 4.08 -28.29 -2.72
N LYS A 192 5.24 -28.32 -3.38
CA LYS A 192 6.52 -27.87 -2.82
C LYS A 192 7.02 -26.66 -3.60
N ASP A 193 6.94 -25.50 -2.98
CA ASP A 193 7.48 -24.25 -3.48
C ASP A 193 8.83 -23.97 -2.82
N ARG A 194 9.91 -24.27 -3.54
CA ARG A 194 11.28 -24.12 -3.03
C ARG A 194 11.70 -22.67 -2.93
N ASP A 195 11.20 -21.82 -3.82
CA ASP A 195 11.56 -20.41 -3.87
C ASP A 195 10.91 -19.65 -2.70
N ALA A 196 9.63 -19.96 -2.45
CA ALA A 196 8.91 -19.45 -1.30
C ALA A 196 9.22 -20.20 0.01
N ARG A 197 9.97 -21.30 0.01
CA ARG A 197 10.12 -22.19 1.18
C ARG A 197 8.77 -22.53 1.83
N LEU A 198 7.81 -22.91 1.02
CA LEU A 198 6.49 -23.35 1.49
C LEU A 198 6.19 -24.74 0.95
N SER A 199 5.47 -25.52 1.73
CA SER A 199 4.74 -26.67 1.23
C SER A 199 3.32 -26.68 1.78
N TYR A 200 2.38 -27.13 0.97
CA TYR A 200 0.95 -27.08 1.28
C TYR A 200 0.18 -28.12 0.46
N MET A 201 -1.07 -28.39 0.84
CA MET A 201 -1.93 -29.36 0.17
C MET A 201 -2.20 -28.95 -1.28
N SER A 202 -2.13 -29.91 -2.20
CA SER A 202 -2.70 -29.80 -3.55
C SER A 202 -4.08 -30.46 -3.55
N PHE A 203 -5.05 -29.84 -4.19
CA PHE A 203 -6.41 -30.39 -4.31
C PHE A 203 -6.61 -31.10 -5.65
N GLY A 204 -7.55 -32.05 -5.69
CA GLY A 204 -8.03 -32.68 -6.91
C GLY A 204 -9.42 -32.18 -7.29
N GLY A 205 -10.16 -32.98 -8.07
CA GLY A 205 -11.49 -32.59 -8.56
C GLY A 205 -11.37 -31.55 -9.68
N SER A 206 -12.03 -30.41 -9.53
CA SER A 206 -11.96 -29.32 -10.52
C SER A 206 -10.61 -28.62 -10.54
N TRP A 207 -9.86 -28.64 -9.43
CA TRP A 207 -8.53 -28.06 -9.36
C TRP A 207 -7.60 -28.77 -10.34
N GLY A 208 -7.00 -28.01 -11.27
CA GLY A 208 -5.94 -28.52 -12.15
C GLY A 208 -4.67 -28.87 -11.35
N ASN A 209 -3.61 -29.34 -12.00
CA ASN A 209 -2.34 -29.58 -11.30
C ASN A 209 -1.62 -28.27 -10.94
N SER A 210 -0.91 -28.26 -9.81
CA SER A 210 -0.01 -27.15 -9.49
C SER A 210 1.18 -27.12 -10.45
N ARG A 211 1.46 -25.96 -11.04
CA ARG A 211 2.55 -25.75 -11.99
C ARG A 211 3.48 -24.62 -11.54
N VAL A 212 4.74 -24.68 -12.01
CA VAL A 212 5.67 -23.55 -11.90
C VAL A 212 5.20 -22.47 -12.87
N VAL A 213 5.26 -21.21 -12.44
CA VAL A 213 4.91 -20.06 -13.28
C VAL A 213 5.98 -18.96 -13.12
N ASP A 214 6.07 -18.07 -14.10
CA ASP A 214 7.03 -16.96 -14.06
C ASP A 214 6.60 -15.90 -13.04
N PRO A 215 7.39 -15.65 -11.98
CA PRO A 215 7.06 -14.67 -10.95
C PRO A 215 7.02 -13.22 -11.47
N THR A 216 7.72 -12.90 -12.57
CA THR A 216 7.71 -11.58 -13.18
C THR A 216 6.37 -11.28 -13.86
N VAL A 217 5.77 -12.30 -14.46
CA VAL A 217 4.51 -12.17 -15.22
C VAL A 217 3.29 -12.40 -14.33
N GLN A 218 3.34 -13.43 -13.48
CA GLN A 218 2.18 -13.88 -12.70
C GLN A 218 2.22 -13.37 -11.25
N GLY A 219 3.37 -12.91 -10.78
CA GLY A 219 3.57 -12.55 -9.37
C GLY A 219 3.56 -13.77 -8.43
N PHE A 220 3.76 -14.98 -8.95
CA PHE A 220 3.76 -16.24 -8.19
C PHE A 220 4.90 -17.13 -8.68
N THR A 221 5.31 -18.10 -7.86
CA THR A 221 6.25 -19.16 -8.26
C THR A 221 5.53 -20.49 -8.50
N ARG A 222 4.39 -20.71 -7.83
CA ARG A 222 3.50 -21.85 -8.06
C ARG A 222 2.06 -21.40 -8.22
N LYS A 223 1.29 -22.10 -9.07
CA LYS A 223 -0.15 -21.86 -9.24
C LYS A 223 -0.90 -23.16 -9.53
N GLN A 224 -2.04 -23.32 -8.87
CA GLN A 224 -3.08 -24.31 -9.14
C GLN A 224 -4.38 -23.54 -9.43
N SER A 225 -5.05 -23.77 -10.55
CA SER A 225 -6.29 -23.06 -10.87
C SER A 225 -7.21 -23.87 -11.76
N PHE A 226 -8.45 -23.40 -11.90
CA PHE A 226 -9.41 -23.87 -12.91
C PHE A 226 -10.40 -22.75 -13.23
N GLU A 227 -10.93 -22.77 -14.46
CA GLU A 227 -11.93 -21.79 -14.89
C GLU A 227 -13.29 -22.08 -14.22
N THR A 228 -13.85 -21.08 -13.54
CA THR A 228 -15.16 -21.15 -12.87
C THR A 228 -16.27 -20.60 -13.76
N GLU A 229 -15.95 -19.58 -14.56
CA GLU A 229 -16.77 -18.93 -15.57
C GLU A 229 -15.81 -18.38 -16.64
N VAL A 230 -16.30 -18.05 -17.84
CA VAL A 230 -15.43 -17.61 -18.96
C VAL A 230 -14.49 -16.47 -18.53
N LYS A 231 -13.17 -16.71 -18.60
CA LYS A 231 -12.12 -15.76 -18.16
C LYS A 231 -12.19 -15.36 -16.68
N TRP A 232 -12.74 -16.22 -15.83
CA TRP A 232 -12.80 -16.08 -14.37
C TRP A 232 -12.43 -17.41 -13.71
N GLU A 233 -11.41 -17.43 -12.87
CA GLU A 233 -10.87 -18.67 -12.30
C GLU A 233 -10.84 -18.64 -10.79
N ALA A 234 -10.97 -19.81 -10.17
CA ALA A 234 -10.51 -20.02 -8.81
C ALA A 234 -9.02 -20.35 -8.84
N SER A 235 -8.25 -19.84 -7.88
CA SER A 235 -6.79 -20.02 -7.89
C SER A 235 -6.21 -20.23 -6.49
N ILE A 236 -5.16 -21.04 -6.43
CA ILE A 236 -4.26 -21.21 -5.29
C ILE A 236 -2.85 -20.94 -5.79
N ALA A 237 -2.10 -20.08 -5.12
CA ALA A 237 -0.77 -19.72 -5.57
C ALA A 237 0.15 -19.30 -4.43
N SER A 238 1.45 -19.55 -4.58
CA SER A 238 2.46 -19.14 -3.61
C SER A 238 3.59 -18.37 -4.26
N GLY A 239 4.34 -17.64 -3.44
CA GLY A 239 5.49 -16.88 -3.88
C GLY A 239 6.16 -16.10 -2.75
N LEU A 240 7.00 -15.15 -3.16
CA LEU A 240 7.66 -14.20 -2.27
C LEU A 240 6.96 -12.84 -2.36
N VAL A 241 6.82 -12.16 -1.23
CA VAL A 241 6.31 -10.79 -1.20
C VAL A 241 7.30 -9.89 -1.95
N SER A 242 6.80 -9.01 -2.82
CA SER A 242 7.63 -8.09 -3.60
C SER A 242 8.19 -6.96 -2.74
N ASP A 243 9.30 -6.37 -3.19
CA ASP A 243 9.99 -5.32 -2.45
C ASP A 243 9.11 -4.08 -2.24
N ASP A 244 8.29 -3.72 -3.24
CA ASP A 244 7.33 -2.62 -3.16
C ASP A 244 6.31 -2.80 -2.03
N LEU A 245 5.85 -4.04 -1.80
CA LEU A 245 4.89 -4.33 -0.73
C LEU A 245 5.56 -4.32 0.65
N MET A 246 6.87 -4.53 0.71
CA MET A 246 7.65 -4.49 1.94
C MET A 246 8.05 -3.08 2.38
N ALA A 247 8.22 -2.14 1.45
CA ALA A 247 8.75 -0.80 1.73
C ALA A 247 8.00 -0.07 2.86
N ASN A 248 6.68 -0.29 2.99
CA ASN A 248 5.84 0.39 3.97
C ASN A 248 5.44 -0.49 5.17
N ALA A 249 5.88 -1.76 5.21
CA ALA A 249 5.53 -2.67 6.29
C ALA A 249 6.71 -2.82 7.27
N THR A 250 6.61 -2.13 8.40
CA THR A 250 7.66 -2.07 9.42
C THR A 250 7.08 -2.34 10.82
N GLY A 251 7.98 -2.50 11.82
CA GLY A 251 7.58 -2.65 13.22
C GLY A 251 6.98 -4.01 13.59
N ARG A 252 6.34 -4.06 14.76
CA ARG A 252 5.80 -5.30 15.37
C ARG A 252 4.64 -5.90 14.58
N ASP A 253 3.88 -5.07 13.88
CA ASP A 253 2.74 -5.50 13.04
C ASP A 253 3.13 -5.75 11.58
N ARG A 254 4.44 -5.86 11.27
CA ARG A 254 4.93 -6.00 9.90
C ARG A 254 4.25 -7.12 9.12
N LEU A 255 4.16 -8.34 9.69
CA LEU A 255 3.57 -9.49 8.98
C LEU A 255 2.08 -9.30 8.70
N ARG A 256 1.37 -8.65 9.62
CA ARG A 256 -0.03 -8.26 9.43
C ARG A 256 -0.17 -7.25 8.29
N ALA A 257 0.61 -6.16 8.35
CA ALA A 257 0.61 -5.14 7.30
C ALA A 257 0.96 -5.73 5.93
N LEU A 258 1.90 -6.67 5.86
CA LEU A 258 2.24 -7.37 4.62
C LEU A 258 1.08 -8.23 4.09
N ALA A 259 0.39 -8.97 4.96
CA ALA A 259 -0.77 -9.77 4.55
C ALA A 259 -1.90 -8.88 4.03
N GLU A 260 -2.17 -7.75 4.70
CA GLU A 260 -3.16 -6.75 4.27
C GLU A 260 -2.76 -6.09 2.93
N ASN A 261 -1.50 -5.65 2.80
CA ASN A 261 -0.95 -5.06 1.56
C ASN A 261 -1.00 -6.05 0.39
N MET A 262 -0.69 -7.32 0.65
CA MET A 262 -0.74 -8.36 -0.36
C MET A 262 -2.18 -8.68 -0.76
N GLN A 263 -3.11 -8.72 0.19
CA GLN A 263 -4.54 -8.84 -0.09
C GLN A 263 -5.04 -7.67 -0.96
N ASP A 264 -4.59 -6.46 -0.67
CA ASP A 264 -4.90 -5.25 -1.45
C ASP A 264 -4.30 -5.28 -2.86
N TYR A 265 -3.06 -5.77 -2.99
CA TYR A 265 -2.42 -6.00 -4.28
C TYR A 265 -3.22 -6.99 -5.13
N ARG A 266 -3.61 -8.14 -4.55
CA ARG A 266 -4.36 -9.18 -5.27
C ARG A 266 -5.74 -8.72 -5.67
N GLN A 267 -6.46 -8.02 -4.80
CA GLN A 267 -7.72 -7.40 -5.17
C GLN A 267 -7.54 -6.39 -6.31
N ARG A 268 -6.49 -5.56 -6.27
CA ARG A 268 -6.23 -4.58 -7.34
C ARG A 268 -5.95 -5.24 -8.68
N VAL A 269 -5.07 -6.26 -8.72
CA VAL A 269 -4.68 -6.91 -9.98
C VAL A 269 -5.80 -7.81 -10.51
N GLY A 270 -6.50 -8.55 -9.65
CA GLY A 270 -7.58 -9.46 -10.08
C GLY A 270 -8.87 -8.74 -10.49
N PHE A 271 -9.16 -7.58 -9.87
CA PHE A 271 -10.44 -6.89 -10.03
C PHE A 271 -10.31 -5.48 -10.58
N GLY A 272 -9.13 -5.05 -11.05
CA GLY A 272 -8.88 -3.67 -11.48
C GLY A 272 -9.79 -3.17 -12.60
N SER A 273 -10.31 -4.08 -13.43
CA SER A 273 -11.27 -3.77 -14.50
C SER A 273 -12.70 -3.51 -14.02
N VAL A 274 -13.00 -3.71 -12.74
CA VAL A 274 -14.36 -3.58 -12.17
C VAL A 274 -14.34 -2.84 -10.84
N THR A 275 -15.50 -2.35 -10.43
CA THR A 275 -15.66 -1.82 -9.07
C THR A 275 -15.78 -2.99 -8.10
N ALA A 276 -14.80 -3.13 -7.21
CA ALA A 276 -14.72 -4.20 -6.22
C ALA A 276 -14.43 -3.66 -4.82
N HIS A 277 -15.19 -4.14 -3.83
CA HIS A 277 -15.11 -3.74 -2.43
C HIS A 277 -14.72 -4.93 -1.55
N GLY A 278 -13.64 -4.78 -0.80
CA GLY A 278 -13.10 -5.79 0.09
C GLY A 278 -13.62 -5.66 1.51
N ARG A 279 -14.23 -6.72 2.04
CA ARG A 279 -14.63 -6.84 3.45
C ARG A 279 -13.79 -7.91 4.13
N ASP A 280 -12.86 -7.51 4.98
CA ASP A 280 -12.09 -8.45 5.79
C ASP A 280 -13.03 -9.18 6.77
N VAL A 281 -12.98 -10.51 6.74
CA VAL A 281 -13.82 -11.39 7.56
C VAL A 281 -13.01 -12.20 8.57
N ALA A 282 -11.69 -12.26 8.39
CA ALA A 282 -10.75 -12.76 9.38
C ALA A 282 -9.40 -12.05 9.23
N SER A 283 -8.71 -11.88 10.35
CA SER A 283 -7.35 -11.34 10.43
C SER A 283 -6.74 -11.87 11.71
N GLN A 284 -5.77 -12.79 11.62
CA GLN A 284 -5.20 -13.39 12.82
C GLN A 284 -3.73 -13.77 12.65
N PRO A 285 -2.96 -13.80 13.74
CA PRO A 285 -1.61 -14.36 13.71
C PRO A 285 -1.66 -15.86 13.40
N LEU A 286 -0.58 -16.34 12.79
CA LEU A 286 -0.30 -17.75 12.56
C LEU A 286 1.09 -18.09 13.10
N ASN A 287 1.26 -19.33 13.50
CA ASN A 287 2.56 -19.92 13.80
C ASN A 287 2.66 -21.26 13.07
N VAL A 288 3.62 -21.36 12.14
CA VAL A 288 3.86 -22.56 11.34
C VAL A 288 5.25 -23.08 11.66
N ASN A 289 5.33 -24.14 12.46
CA ASN A 289 6.61 -24.76 12.87
C ASN A 289 7.59 -23.74 13.49
N GLY A 290 7.12 -22.82 14.33
CA GLY A 290 7.93 -21.77 14.94
C GLY A 290 8.11 -20.52 14.07
N ASN A 291 7.66 -20.54 12.81
CA ASN A 291 7.71 -19.40 11.91
C ASN A 291 6.46 -18.55 12.09
N LEU A 292 6.64 -17.27 12.40
CA LEU A 292 5.53 -16.32 12.56
C LEU A 292 4.90 -16.00 11.21
N GLY A 293 3.59 -15.81 11.23
CA GLY A 293 2.82 -15.40 10.07
C GLY A 293 1.56 -14.65 10.44
N TRP A 294 0.85 -14.23 9.41
CA TRP A 294 -0.45 -13.62 9.54
C TRP A 294 -1.34 -14.06 8.38
N VAL A 295 -2.61 -14.29 8.67
CA VAL A 295 -3.63 -14.55 7.65
C VAL A 295 -4.67 -13.46 7.64
N VAL A 296 -5.03 -13.02 6.43
CA VAL A 296 -6.20 -12.18 6.17
C VAL A 296 -7.13 -12.95 5.25
N VAL A 297 -8.42 -12.97 5.57
CA VAL A 297 -9.47 -13.50 4.70
C VAL A 297 -10.45 -12.40 4.39
N ARG A 298 -10.79 -12.25 3.12
CA ARG A 298 -11.59 -11.16 2.57
C ARG A 298 -12.68 -11.70 1.66
N GLU A 299 -13.89 -11.21 1.86
CA GLU A 299 -14.94 -11.26 0.84
C GLU A 299 -14.77 -10.07 -0.08
N ILE A 300 -14.50 -10.31 -1.36
CA ILE A 300 -14.37 -9.28 -2.39
C ILE A 300 -15.67 -9.24 -3.17
N ARG A 301 -16.50 -8.21 -2.98
CA ARG A 301 -17.76 -8.04 -3.69
C ARG A 301 -17.54 -7.20 -4.94
N PHE A 302 -18.10 -7.62 -6.06
CA PHE A 302 -17.94 -6.93 -7.33
C PHE A 302 -19.16 -7.13 -8.24
N SER A 303 -19.23 -6.33 -9.30
CA SER A 303 -20.17 -6.53 -10.40
C SER A 303 -19.43 -6.46 -11.72
N LYS A 304 -19.56 -7.51 -12.54
CA LYS A 304 -19.01 -7.58 -13.89
C LYS A 304 -20.07 -8.13 -14.83
N GLN A 305 -20.27 -7.47 -15.97
CA GLN A 305 -21.18 -7.96 -17.00
C GLN A 305 -20.71 -9.35 -17.48
N GLY A 306 -21.65 -10.28 -17.61
CA GLY A 306 -21.37 -11.65 -18.06
C GLY A 306 -20.85 -12.60 -16.96
N LEU A 307 -20.61 -12.13 -15.73
CA LEU A 307 -20.29 -13.00 -14.60
C LEU A 307 -21.47 -13.15 -13.64
N ARG A 308 -21.76 -14.40 -13.28
CA ARG A 308 -22.73 -14.71 -12.22
C ARG A 308 -22.12 -14.49 -10.85
N ALA A 309 -20.83 -14.75 -10.69
CA ALA A 309 -20.11 -14.48 -9.45
C ALA A 309 -20.29 -13.02 -9.02
N LYS A 310 -20.63 -12.82 -7.74
CA LYS A 310 -20.79 -11.50 -7.12
C LYS A 310 -19.82 -11.28 -5.97
N THR A 311 -19.27 -12.36 -5.44
CA THR A 311 -18.31 -12.35 -4.35
C THR A 311 -17.25 -13.42 -4.59
N ASP A 312 -16.00 -13.05 -4.42
CA ASP A 312 -14.92 -14.01 -4.28
C ASP A 312 -14.44 -14.05 -2.82
N LEU A 313 -14.22 -15.26 -2.30
CA LEU A 313 -13.57 -15.45 -1.00
C LEU A 313 -12.07 -15.62 -1.23
N ALA A 314 -11.32 -14.61 -0.84
CA ALA A 314 -9.87 -14.59 -0.94
C ALA A 314 -9.21 -14.73 0.42
N ALA A 315 -8.13 -15.49 0.52
CA ALA A 315 -7.26 -15.53 1.69
C ALA A 315 -5.80 -15.36 1.28
N VAL A 316 -5.09 -14.54 2.05
CA VAL A 316 -3.64 -14.38 1.97
C VAL A 316 -3.04 -14.77 3.32
N VAL A 317 -2.08 -15.67 3.27
CA VAL A 317 -1.17 -15.99 4.38
C VAL A 317 0.20 -15.41 4.04
N VAL A 318 0.79 -14.62 4.93
CA VAL A 318 2.20 -14.20 4.85
C VAL A 318 2.97 -14.85 5.99
N LEU A 319 4.14 -15.40 5.70
CA LEU A 319 5.00 -16.11 6.66
C LEU A 319 6.43 -15.61 6.58
N ASP A 320 7.05 -15.41 7.74
CA ASP A 320 8.50 -15.28 7.83
C ASP A 320 9.12 -16.67 7.73
N ALA A 321 9.45 -17.10 6.51
CA ALA A 321 10.09 -18.39 6.25
C ALA A 321 11.62 -18.34 6.37
N GLY A 322 12.17 -17.40 7.17
CA GLY A 322 13.61 -17.22 7.36
C GLY A 322 14.34 -16.72 6.11
N ARG A 323 13.67 -15.87 5.32
CA ARG A 323 14.23 -15.23 4.12
C ARG A 323 14.10 -13.71 4.20
N PRO A 324 14.94 -12.93 3.49
CA PRO A 324 14.82 -11.48 3.46
C PRO A 324 13.43 -11.01 3.00
N ARG A 325 12.83 -11.72 2.04
CA ARG A 325 11.46 -11.51 1.58
C ARG A 325 10.55 -12.57 2.21
N PRO A 326 9.49 -12.18 2.95
CA PRO A 326 8.50 -13.11 3.45
C PRO A 326 7.82 -13.88 2.32
N SER A 327 7.38 -15.07 2.65
CA SER A 327 6.65 -15.94 1.73
C SER A 327 5.16 -15.67 1.84
N PHE A 328 4.41 -15.92 0.78
CA PHE A 328 2.96 -15.87 0.84
C PHE A 328 2.31 -17.08 0.18
N LEU A 329 1.10 -17.39 0.66
CA LEU A 329 0.13 -18.27 0.02
C LEU A 329 -1.17 -17.49 -0.19
N TYR A 330 -1.74 -17.63 -1.37
CA TYR A 330 -2.97 -16.98 -1.80
C TYR A 330 -3.96 -18.06 -2.25
N VAL A 331 -5.22 -17.90 -1.89
CA VAL A 331 -6.34 -18.65 -2.46
C VAL A 331 -7.50 -17.72 -2.72
N ASP A 332 -8.20 -17.94 -3.82
CA ASP A 332 -9.38 -17.20 -4.21
C ASP A 332 -10.41 -18.13 -4.85
N VAL A 333 -11.65 -18.06 -4.33
CA VAL A 333 -12.75 -18.94 -4.72
C VAL A 333 -14.04 -18.14 -4.90
N PRO A 334 -14.56 -18.04 -6.13
CA PRO A 334 -15.84 -17.40 -6.42
C PRO A 334 -17.04 -18.06 -5.71
N ASP A 335 -18.06 -17.28 -5.39
CA ASP A 335 -19.29 -17.72 -4.73
C ASP A 335 -20.12 -18.70 -5.59
N THR A 336 -19.98 -18.67 -6.92
CA THR A 336 -20.51 -19.73 -7.81
C THR A 336 -19.92 -21.11 -7.51
N HIS A 337 -18.78 -21.15 -6.81
CA HIS A 337 -18.07 -22.34 -6.37
C HIS A 337 -17.92 -22.40 -4.84
N LYS A 338 -18.85 -21.79 -4.09
CA LYS A 338 -18.86 -21.72 -2.62
C LYS A 338 -18.69 -23.07 -1.91
N ARG A 339 -19.07 -24.18 -2.55
CA ARG A 339 -18.81 -25.55 -2.06
C ARG A 339 -17.31 -25.85 -1.80
N LEU A 340 -16.41 -25.07 -2.39
CA LEU A 340 -14.96 -25.18 -2.26
C LEU A 340 -14.37 -24.24 -1.19
N TRP A 341 -15.16 -23.38 -0.54
CA TRP A 341 -14.65 -22.54 0.56
C TRP A 341 -13.99 -23.32 1.71
N PRO A 342 -14.38 -24.57 2.05
CA PRO A 342 -13.63 -25.40 3.00
C PRO A 342 -12.18 -25.68 2.59
N ASP A 343 -11.84 -25.55 1.31
CA ASP A 343 -10.46 -25.69 0.81
C ASP A 343 -9.57 -24.60 1.38
N VAL A 344 -10.11 -23.41 1.67
CA VAL A 344 -9.36 -22.32 2.33
C VAL A 344 -8.86 -22.76 3.70
N ASN A 345 -9.71 -23.39 4.52
CA ASN A 345 -9.31 -23.92 5.82
C ASN A 345 -8.26 -25.03 5.65
N THR A 346 -8.53 -26.01 4.79
CA THR A 346 -7.62 -27.14 4.56
C THR A 346 -6.26 -26.67 4.07
N LEU A 347 -6.24 -25.65 3.22
CA LEU A 347 -5.02 -25.07 2.68
C LEU A 347 -4.20 -24.40 3.78
N ILE A 348 -4.81 -23.51 4.57
CA ILE A 348 -4.15 -22.81 5.70
C ILE A 348 -3.59 -23.82 6.72
N ASP A 349 -4.37 -24.84 7.08
CA ASP A 349 -3.96 -25.86 8.07
C ASP A 349 -2.81 -26.75 7.55
N SER A 350 -2.67 -26.87 6.23
CA SER A 350 -1.67 -27.72 5.58
C SER A 350 -0.30 -27.05 5.41
N ILE A 351 -0.18 -25.74 5.65
CA ILE A 351 1.05 -25.00 5.38
C ILE A 351 2.18 -25.53 6.27
N ARG A 352 3.35 -25.74 5.68
CA ARG A 352 4.60 -26.06 6.36
C ARG A 352 5.75 -25.23 5.78
N VAL A 353 6.66 -24.81 6.64
CA VAL A 353 7.97 -24.26 6.26
C VAL A 353 8.98 -25.41 6.37
N PRO A 354 9.55 -25.88 5.24
CA PRO A 354 10.46 -27.02 5.20
C PRO A 354 11.92 -26.67 5.50
#